data_AF-A0A699WLU1-F1
#
_entry.id   AF-A0A699WLU1-F1
#
_cell.length_a   1.000
_cell.length_b   1.000
_cell.length_c   1.000
_cell.angle_alpha   90.00
_cell.angle_beta   90.00
_cell.angle_gamma   90.00
#
_symmetry.space_group_name_H-M   'P 1'
#
loop_
_entity.id
_entity.type
_entity.pdbx_description
1 polymer ?
#
loop_
_entity_poly.entity_id
_entity_poly.type
_entity_poly.pdbx_seq_one_letter_code
_entity_poly.pdbx_strand_id
1 'polypeptide(L)'
;LRGVQYVISIGGDGTLLDTVTYVGALQLPILGINTGRLGFLAPTPPSYIPQAIDALYRGHFTLEERSLLRVETDPDVFGNLNFGLNEFSILKRDTSSMIAVHTYIDGEYLNSYWADGLIVSTPTGSTGYS
;
A
#
# COMPACT_ATOMS: atom_id res chain seq x y z
N LEU A 1 -3.75 5.30 17.96
CA LEU A 1 -2.68 4.47 18.58
C LEU A 1 -1.80 5.30 19.53
N ARG A 2 -2.36 5.93 20.59
CA ARG A 2 -1.54 6.75 21.51
C ARG A 2 -0.65 5.85 22.37
N GLY A 3 0.64 6.18 22.45
CA GLY A 3 1.64 5.42 23.23
C GLY A 3 2.18 4.16 22.54
N VAL A 4 1.76 3.88 21.30
CA VAL A 4 2.27 2.75 20.51
C VAL A 4 3.52 3.19 19.74
N GLN A 5 4.57 2.36 19.76
CA GLN A 5 5.82 2.61 19.05
C GLN A 5 5.97 1.75 17.78
N TYR A 6 5.37 0.56 17.76
CA TYR A 6 5.47 -0.40 16.67
C TYR A 6 4.11 -1.07 16.46
N VAL A 7 3.81 -1.44 15.22
CA VAL A 7 2.63 -2.23 14.86
C VAL A 7 3.09 -3.57 14.30
N ILE A 8 2.44 -4.65 14.70
CA ILE A 8 2.74 -5.99 14.21
C ILE A 8 1.57 -6.46 13.36
N SER A 9 1.81 -6.70 12.08
CA SER A 9 0.84 -7.26 11.14
C SER A 9 1.06 -8.77 11.04
N ILE A 10 0.06 -9.58 11.42
CA ILE A 10 0.15 -11.04 11.38
C ILE A 10 -0.83 -11.58 10.33
N GLY A 11 -0.32 -12.08 9.20
CA GLY A 11 -1.17 -12.52 8.10
C GLY A 11 -0.40 -12.67 6.81
N GLY A 12 -0.93 -12.15 5.70
CA GLY A 12 -0.22 -12.06 4.42
C GLY A 12 -0.01 -10.61 3.99
N ASP A 13 0.32 -10.41 2.71
CA ASP A 13 0.49 -9.06 2.13
C ASP A 13 -0.78 -8.21 2.25
N GLY A 14 -1.96 -8.82 2.03
CA GLY A 14 -3.25 -8.11 2.21
C GLY A 14 -3.48 -7.63 3.65
N THR A 15 -3.01 -8.38 4.64
CA THR A 15 -3.08 -7.96 6.06
C THR A 15 -2.14 -6.79 6.34
N LEU A 16 -0.97 -6.77 5.70
CA LEU A 16 -0.05 -5.65 5.82
C LEU A 16 -0.61 -4.39 5.16
N LEU A 17 -1.25 -4.52 3.98
CA LEU A 17 -1.94 -3.41 3.33
C LEU A 17 -3.05 -2.83 4.21
N ASP A 18 -3.87 -3.70 4.82
CA ASP A 18 -4.89 -3.27 5.78
C ASP A 18 -4.26 -2.56 6.99
N THR A 19 -3.18 -3.11 7.54
CA THR A 19 -2.43 -2.50 8.66
C THR A 19 -1.93 -1.10 8.34
N VAL A 20 -1.45 -0.86 7.11
CA VAL A 20 -1.00 0.47 6.65
C VAL A 20 -2.14 1.50 6.73
N THR A 21 -3.40 1.10 6.53
CA THR A 21 -4.55 2.02 6.66
C THR A 21 -4.79 2.49 8.10
N TYR A 22 -4.49 1.66 9.10
CA TYR A 22 -4.59 2.02 10.52
C TYR A 22 -3.42 2.87 11.00
N VAL A 23 -2.22 2.65 10.43
CA VAL A 23 -1.04 3.45 10.74
C VAL A 23 -1.18 4.83 10.11
N GLY A 24 -1.45 4.90 8.80
CA GLY A 24 -1.64 6.12 8.04
C GLY A 24 -0.63 7.21 8.40
N ALA A 25 -1.16 8.39 8.73
CA ALA A 25 -0.36 9.57 9.08
C ALA A 25 0.49 9.43 10.36
N LEU A 26 0.30 8.39 11.18
CA LEU A 26 1.15 8.16 12.36
C LEU A 26 2.54 7.63 11.99
N GLN A 27 2.69 7.05 10.79
CA GLN A 27 3.96 6.53 10.27
C GLN A 27 4.73 5.63 11.25
N LEU A 28 3.99 4.88 12.09
CA LEU A 28 4.57 3.91 13.00
C LEU A 28 5.20 2.76 12.20
N PRO A 29 6.40 2.29 12.56
CA PRO A 29 7.01 1.12 11.92
C PRO A 29 6.12 -0.12 12.04
N ILE A 30 6.04 -0.89 10.95
CA ILE A 30 5.24 -2.11 10.84
C ILE A 30 6.17 -3.32 10.71
N LEU A 31 6.06 -4.28 11.61
CA LEU A 31 6.65 -5.62 11.46
C LEU A 31 5.61 -6.55 10.83
N GLY A 32 5.87 -7.00 9.60
CA GLY A 32 5.04 -7.99 8.90
C GLY A 32 5.46 -9.43 9.19
N ILE A 33 4.56 -10.21 9.78
CA ILE A 33 4.73 -11.66 10.02
C ILE A 33 3.80 -12.40 9.05
N ASN A 34 4.40 -13.24 8.21
CA ASN A 34 3.70 -14.05 7.24
C ASN A 34 3.29 -15.40 7.81
N THR A 35 1.99 -15.65 7.94
CA THR A 35 1.46 -16.93 8.44
C THR A 35 0.97 -17.87 7.33
N GLY A 36 1.15 -17.50 6.06
CA GLY A 36 0.68 -18.23 4.89
C GLY A 36 1.80 -18.53 3.89
N ARG A 37 1.55 -18.26 2.60
CA ARG A 37 2.55 -18.37 1.53
C ARG A 37 3.51 -17.18 1.59
N LEU A 38 4.78 -17.40 1.23
CA LEU A 38 5.78 -16.33 1.15
C LEU A 38 5.25 -15.19 0.26
N GLY A 39 5.07 -14.02 0.86
CA GLY A 39 4.60 -12.78 0.24
C GLY A 39 5.74 -11.81 0.03
N PHE A 40 5.46 -10.70 -0.65
CA PHE A 40 6.45 -9.67 -0.96
C PHE A 40 6.64 -8.68 0.21
N LEU A 41 5.56 -8.38 0.95
CA LEU A 41 5.53 -7.34 1.97
C LEU A 41 5.82 -7.87 3.38
N ALA A 42 5.38 -9.09 3.68
CA ALA A 42 5.66 -9.77 4.94
C ALA A 42 6.64 -10.93 4.68
N PRO A 43 7.95 -10.74 4.85
CA PRO A 43 8.93 -11.80 4.61
C PRO A 43 9.15 -12.70 5.84
N THR A 44 8.82 -12.24 7.05
CA THR A 44 9.16 -12.95 8.30
C THR A 44 8.20 -14.11 8.56
N PRO A 45 8.65 -15.38 8.53
CA PRO A 45 7.78 -16.52 8.85
C PRO A 45 7.51 -16.63 10.36
N PRO A 46 6.49 -17.39 10.79
CA PRO A 46 6.05 -17.39 12.19
C PRO A 46 7.09 -18.01 13.14
N SER A 47 7.96 -18.88 12.62
CA SER A 47 9.06 -19.48 13.38
C SER A 47 10.12 -18.48 13.84
N TYR A 48 10.16 -17.29 13.24
CA TYR A 48 11.13 -16.22 13.56
C TYR A 48 10.55 -15.15 14.49
N ILE A 49 9.29 -15.29 14.93
CA ILE A 49 8.65 -14.33 15.83
C ILE A 49 9.47 -14.09 17.11
N PRO A 50 9.96 -15.12 17.84
CA PRO A 50 10.73 -14.88 19.07
C PRO A 50 11.96 -14.01 18.82
N GLN A 51 12.69 -14.26 17.73
CA GLN A 51 13.88 -13.52 17.34
C GLN A 51 13.53 -12.09 16.90
N ALA A 52 12.46 -11.90 16.14
CA ALA A 52 12.00 -10.59 15.70
C ALA A 52 11.57 -9.70 16.89
N ILE A 53 10.90 -10.27 17.90
CA ILE A 53 10.52 -9.55 19.12
C ILE A 53 11.74 -9.18 19.96
N ASP A 54 12.70 -10.09 20.15
CA ASP A 54 13.96 -9.78 20.86
C ASP A 54 14.76 -8.69 20.12
N ALA A 55 14.83 -8.75 18.79
CA ALA A 55 15.46 -7.74 17.97
C ALA A 55 14.76 -6.37 18.10
N LEU A 56 13.42 -6.33 18.06
CA LEU A 56 12.65 -5.10 18.29
C LEU A 56 12.94 -4.50 19.67
N TYR A 57 12.95 -5.34 20.72
CA TYR A 57 13.21 -4.89 22.09
C TYR A 57 14.63 -4.33 22.28
N ARG A 58 15.62 -4.92 21.58
CA ARG A 58 17.01 -4.46 21.62
C ARG A 58 17.33 -3.32 20.66
N GLY A 59 16.37 -2.91 19.82
CA GLY A 59 16.61 -1.93 18.75
C GLY A 59 17.51 -2.46 17.62
N HIS A 60 17.58 -3.77 17.43
CA HIS A 60 18.39 -4.44 16.41
C HIS A 60 17.60 -4.68 15.12
N PHE A 61 17.13 -3.59 14.51
CA PHE A 61 16.42 -3.62 13.24
C PHE A 61 16.83 -2.42 12.39
N THR A 62 16.46 -2.47 11.11
CA THR A 62 16.55 -1.32 10.21
C THR A 62 15.14 -0.96 9.75
N LEU A 63 14.93 0.33 9.46
CA LEU A 63 13.69 0.80 8.88
C LEU A 63 13.85 0.88 7.36
N GLU A 64 12.83 0.40 6.66
CA GLU A 64 12.71 0.52 5.23
C GLU A 64 11.52 1.44 4.92
N GLU A 65 11.82 2.60 4.35
CA GLU A 65 10.80 3.54 3.93
C GLU A 65 10.11 3.05 2.65
N ARG A 66 8.79 3.16 2.60
CA ARG A 66 7.99 2.82 1.42
C ARG A 66 7.19 4.05 0.99
N SER A 67 7.24 4.34 -0.30
CA SER A 67 6.43 5.40 -0.90
C SER A 67 4.95 5.02 -0.90
N LEU A 68 4.08 6.01 -0.66
CA LEU A 68 2.64 5.90 -0.80
C LEU A 68 2.16 6.82 -1.92
N LEU A 69 1.14 6.41 -2.65
CA LEU A 69 0.36 7.31 -3.50
C LEU A 69 -0.66 8.05 -2.63
N ARG A 70 -0.92 9.31 -2.95
CA ARG A 70 -2.04 10.08 -2.42
C ARG A 70 -2.96 10.43 -3.58
N VAL A 71 -4.26 10.27 -3.40
CA VAL A 71 -5.28 10.62 -4.39
C VAL A 71 -6.08 11.81 -3.87
N GLU A 72 -6.48 12.69 -4.79
CA GLU A 72 -7.45 13.74 -4.54
C GLU A 72 -8.55 13.58 -5.58
N THR A 73 -9.81 13.70 -5.15
CA THR A 73 -10.98 13.56 -6.03
C THR A 73 -11.95 14.70 -5.80
N ASP A 74 -12.72 15.04 -6.84
CA ASP A 74 -13.85 15.97 -6.75
C ASP A 74 -15.11 15.29 -7.32
N PRO A 75 -16.13 14.98 -6.48
CA PRO A 75 -16.16 15.20 -5.03
C PRO A 75 -15.18 14.29 -4.28
N ASP A 76 -14.86 14.62 -3.01
CA ASP A 76 -14.05 13.75 -2.16
C ASP A 76 -14.81 12.45 -1.85
N VAL A 77 -14.30 11.32 -2.33
CA VAL A 77 -14.89 9.98 -2.13
C VAL A 77 -14.08 9.08 -1.21
N PHE A 78 -12.86 9.49 -0.83
CA PHE A 78 -11.94 8.66 -0.04
C PHE A 78 -11.74 9.18 1.39
N GLY A 79 -12.03 10.45 1.65
CA GLY A 79 -11.87 11.07 2.97
C GLY A 79 -10.46 10.85 3.52
N ASN A 80 -10.37 10.27 4.73
CA ASN A 80 -9.08 10.04 5.40
C ASN A 80 -8.27 8.85 4.84
N LEU A 81 -8.84 8.06 3.91
CA LEU A 81 -8.19 6.90 3.30
C LEU A 81 -7.78 7.19 1.84
N ASN A 82 -7.36 8.42 1.59
CA ASN A 82 -6.96 8.90 0.26
C ASN A 82 -5.51 8.56 -0.10
N PHE A 83 -4.99 7.43 0.36
CA PHE A 83 -3.64 6.97 0.06
C PHE A 83 -3.57 5.45 -0.17
N GLY A 84 -2.56 5.00 -0.89
CA GLY A 84 -2.37 3.58 -1.23
C GLY A 84 -0.90 3.20 -1.27
N LEU A 85 -0.58 2.00 -0.75
CA LEU A 85 0.79 1.46 -0.81
C LEU A 85 1.11 0.87 -2.17
N ASN A 86 0.19 0.12 -2.78
CA ASN A 86 0.46 -0.54 -4.05
C ASN A 86 0.03 0.34 -5.22
N GLU A 87 -1.28 0.54 -5.40
CA GLU A 87 -1.82 1.27 -6.54
C GLU A 87 -3.13 2.00 -6.26
N PHE A 88 -3.46 2.93 -7.15
CA PHE A 88 -4.83 3.39 -7.39
C PHE A 88 -5.26 2.98 -8.79
N SER A 89 -6.48 2.44 -8.88
CA SER A 89 -7.05 1.91 -10.13
C SER A 89 -8.32 2.66 -10.48
N ILE A 90 -8.31 3.31 -11.64
CA ILE A 90 -9.50 3.85 -12.29
C ILE A 90 -10.05 2.73 -13.16
N LEU A 91 -11.27 2.28 -12.92
CA LEU A 91 -11.91 1.20 -13.67
C LEU A 91 -13.26 1.66 -14.21
N LYS A 92 -13.59 1.26 -15.42
CA LYS A 92 -14.93 1.45 -15.96
C LYS A 92 -15.95 0.69 -15.09
N ARG A 93 -17.11 1.30 -14.87
CA ARG A 93 -18.21 0.67 -14.12
C ARG A 93 -19.01 -0.32 -14.96
N ASP A 94 -19.28 0.04 -16.22
CA ASP A 94 -20.02 -0.80 -17.17
C ASP A 94 -19.07 -1.54 -18.12
N THR A 95 -19.43 -2.75 -18.51
CA THR A 95 -18.59 -3.61 -19.37
C THR A 95 -18.72 -3.31 -20.86
N SER A 96 -19.67 -2.45 -21.27
CA SER A 96 -20.11 -2.29 -22.65
C SER A 96 -19.18 -1.46 -23.56
N SER A 97 -18.42 -0.50 -23.01
CA SER A 97 -17.53 0.38 -23.79
C SER A 97 -16.28 0.76 -23.00
N MET A 98 -15.24 1.19 -23.71
CA MET A 98 -14.01 1.71 -23.09
C MET A 98 -14.24 3.12 -22.54
N ILE A 99 -13.52 3.47 -21.47
CA ILE A 99 -13.43 4.84 -20.98
C ILE A 99 -12.25 5.55 -21.64
N ALA A 100 -12.37 6.87 -21.81
CA ALA A 100 -11.27 7.74 -22.18
C ALA A 100 -10.67 8.37 -20.91
N VAL A 101 -9.38 8.14 -20.65
CA VAL A 101 -8.65 8.71 -19.51
C VAL A 101 -7.58 9.66 -20.03
N HIS A 102 -7.73 10.95 -19.74
CA HIS A 102 -6.73 11.97 -20.07
C HIS A 102 -5.74 12.09 -18.91
N THR A 103 -4.45 11.97 -19.20
CA THR A 103 -3.40 12.05 -18.19
C THR A 103 -2.56 13.30 -18.37
N TYR A 104 -2.13 13.83 -17.23
CA TYR A 104 -1.28 15.00 -17.14
C TYR A 104 -0.16 14.72 -16.14
N ILE A 105 1.06 15.16 -16.43
CA ILE A 105 2.20 15.15 -15.50
C ILE A 105 2.58 16.60 -15.27
N ASP A 106 2.65 17.02 -14.01
CA ASP A 106 2.97 18.40 -13.61
C ASP A 106 2.10 19.47 -14.32
N GLY A 107 0.84 19.10 -14.63
CA GLY A 107 -0.12 19.95 -15.34
C GLY A 107 -0.01 19.93 -16.86
N GLU A 108 1.00 19.27 -17.42
CA GLU A 108 1.18 19.12 -18.87
C GLU A 108 0.48 17.87 -19.40
N TYR A 109 -0.23 18.01 -20.51
CA TYR A 109 -0.90 16.88 -21.15
C TYR A 109 0.14 15.83 -21.60
N LEU A 110 -0.05 14.60 -21.13
CA LEU A 110 0.79 13.48 -21.50
C LEU A 110 0.15 12.67 -22.63
N ASN A 111 -1.01 12.06 -22.37
CA ASN A 111 -1.69 11.19 -23.33
C ASN A 111 -3.18 10.99 -23.00
N SER A 112 -3.92 10.40 -23.94
CA SER A 112 -5.29 9.94 -23.76
C SER A 112 -5.37 8.43 -24.01
N TYR A 113 -5.84 7.69 -23.00
CA TYR A 113 -5.98 6.24 -23.06
C TYR A 113 -7.44 5.86 -23.26
N TRP A 114 -7.69 5.01 -24.26
CA TRP A 114 -8.98 4.33 -24.44
C TRP A 114 -8.82 2.91 -23.90
N ALA A 115 -9.38 2.64 -22.73
CA ALA A 115 -9.12 1.41 -21.99
C ALA A 115 -10.29 1.02 -21.08
N ASP A 116 -10.18 -0.16 -20.46
CA ASP A 116 -11.07 -0.57 -19.37
C ASP A 116 -10.74 0.11 -18.04
N GLY A 117 -9.54 0.68 -17.93
CA GLY A 117 -9.05 1.35 -16.75
C GLY A 117 -7.64 1.88 -16.90
N LEU A 118 -7.18 2.59 -15.87
CA LEU A 118 -5.81 3.06 -15.72
C LEU A 118 -5.36 2.79 -14.28
N ILE A 119 -4.19 2.17 -14.13
CA ILE A 119 -3.57 1.89 -12.83
C ILE A 119 -2.36 2.80 -12.68
N VAL A 120 -2.24 3.44 -11.53
CA VAL A 120 -1.05 4.19 -11.10
C VAL A 120 -0.50 3.49 -9.87
N SER A 121 0.74 3.01 -9.94
CA SER A 121 1.34 2.20 -8.87
C SER A 121 2.65 2.77 -8.33
N THR A 122 2.95 2.43 -7.08
CA THR A 122 4.26 2.66 -6.47
C THR A 122 5.26 1.58 -6.92
N PRO A 123 6.58 1.75 -6.64
CA PRO A 123 7.53 0.66 -6.81
C PRO A 123 7.14 -0.63 -6.08
N THR A 124 6.52 -0.51 -4.89
CA THR A 124 6.01 -1.65 -4.13
C THR A 124 4.83 -2.34 -4.82
N GLY A 125 3.95 -1.59 -5.47
CA GLY A 125 2.81 -2.12 -6.22
C GLY A 125 3.17 -2.81 -7.54
N SER A 126 4.41 -2.68 -8.01
CA SER A 126 4.86 -3.28 -9.29
C SER A 126 4.79 -4.81 -9.33
N THR A 127 4.89 -5.46 -8.17
CA THR A 127 4.73 -6.92 -8.03
C THR A 127 3.29 -7.33 -7.66
N GLY A 128 2.38 -6.35 -7.58
CA GLY A 128 0.96 -6.53 -7.30
C GLY A 128 0.14 -6.65 -8.58
N TYR A 129 -0.87 -5.79 -8.73
CA TYR A 129 -1.80 -5.80 -9.87
C TYR A 129 -1.36 -4.95 -11.08
N SER A 130 -0.12 -4.42 -11.04
CA SER A 130 0.43 -3.49 -12.05
C SER A 130 0.49 -4.08 -13.46
#